data_AF-A0AAE3QFR9-F1
#
_entry.id   AF-A0AAE3QFR9-F1
#
_cell.length_a   1.000
_cell.length_b   1.000
_cell.length_c   1.000
_cell.angle_alpha   90.00
_cell.angle_beta   90.00
_cell.angle_gamma   90.00
#
_symmetry.space_group_name_H-M   'P 1'
#
loop_
_entity.id
_entity.type
_entity.pdbx_description
1 polymer ?
#
loop_
_entity_poly.entity_id
_entity_poly.type
_entity_poly.pdbx_seq_one_letter_code
_entity_poly.pdbx_strand_id
1 'polypeptide(L)'
;MADKSTFTPEEWKLILESVMMAGIAVTAAEPSGLWGMLKESFASSSTLVKVKADTNANPLIKAIVDDFSTSEGRTTARDGLKAKLSGAKPIDMKTKGIETIREASAIVEAKAPHDAAAFKSWLYQISESVAEAAKEGGFLGIGGVPVSEAEKATLAEISTALKIA
;
A
#
# COMPACT_ATOMS: atom_id res chain seq x y z
N MET A 1 20.81 -0.42 8.97
CA MET A 1 19.67 0.10 8.20
C MET A 1 19.29 -0.99 7.23
N ALA A 2 18.03 -1.41 7.18
CA ALA A 2 17.62 -2.51 6.30
C ALA A 2 17.45 -2.04 4.85
N ASP A 3 17.75 -2.94 3.92
CA ASP A 3 17.56 -2.77 2.48
C ASP A 3 17.14 -4.09 1.84
N LYS A 4 17.05 -4.14 0.51
CA LYS A 4 16.64 -5.34 -0.24
C LYS A 4 17.46 -6.60 0.12
N SER A 5 18.75 -6.45 0.48
CA SER A 5 19.61 -7.58 0.84
C SER A 5 19.33 -8.16 2.23
N THR A 6 18.57 -7.44 3.05
CA THR A 6 18.15 -7.90 4.39
C THR A 6 17.06 -8.98 4.32
N PHE A 7 16.39 -9.10 3.18
CA PHE A 7 15.23 -9.97 2.97
C PHE A 7 15.53 -11.03 1.91
N THR A 8 14.84 -12.18 1.99
CA THR A 8 14.84 -13.13 0.88
C THR A 8 14.08 -12.54 -0.32
N PRO A 9 14.26 -13.05 -1.54
CA PRO A 9 13.51 -12.59 -2.71
C PRO A 9 11.98 -12.65 -2.50
N GLU A 10 11.49 -13.68 -1.82
CA GLU A 10 10.06 -13.88 -1.54
C GLU A 10 9.55 -12.88 -0.50
N GLU A 11 10.31 -12.64 0.56
CA GLU A 11 9.98 -11.64 1.57
C GLU A 11 10.01 -10.23 1.00
N TRP A 12 11.01 -9.92 0.18
CA TRP A 12 11.10 -8.63 -0.50
C TRP A 12 9.92 -8.42 -1.45
N LYS A 13 9.56 -9.45 -2.22
CA LYS A 13 8.36 -9.44 -3.05
C LYS A 13 7.11 -9.14 -2.21
N LEU A 14 6.94 -9.79 -1.06
CA LEU A 14 5.81 -9.53 -0.15
C LEU A 14 5.80 -8.10 0.38
N ILE A 15 6.98 -7.55 0.70
CA ILE A 15 7.13 -6.15 1.10
C ILE A 15 6.68 -5.21 -0.03
N LEU A 16 7.10 -5.44 -1.28
CA LEU A 16 6.65 -4.66 -2.42
C LEU A 16 5.13 -4.79 -2.64
N GLU A 17 4.59 -6.01 -2.57
CA GLU A 17 3.15 -6.26 -2.71
C GLU A 17 2.34 -5.53 -1.63
N SER A 18 2.84 -5.46 -0.40
CA SER A 18 2.15 -4.79 0.72
C SER A 18 1.87 -3.30 0.46
N VAL A 19 2.77 -2.62 -0.24
CA VAL A 19 2.62 -1.20 -0.64
C VAL A 19 1.43 -1.02 -1.57
N MET A 20 1.28 -1.91 -2.56
CA MET A 20 0.14 -1.89 -3.47
C MET A 20 -1.15 -2.32 -2.77
N MET A 21 -1.06 -3.33 -1.90
CA MET A 21 -2.18 -3.87 -1.14
C MET A 21 -2.75 -2.87 -0.12
N ALA A 22 -1.93 -1.97 0.42
CA ALA A 22 -2.37 -0.87 1.27
C ALA A 22 -3.40 0.03 0.57
N GLY A 23 -3.21 0.33 -0.72
CA GLY A 23 -4.19 1.07 -1.51
C GLY A 23 -5.38 0.21 -1.95
N ILE A 24 -5.11 -1.02 -2.40
CA ILE A 24 -6.15 -1.92 -2.92
C ILE A 24 -7.14 -2.31 -1.84
N ALA A 25 -6.69 -2.54 -0.61
CA ALA A 25 -7.58 -2.93 0.50
C ALA A 25 -8.67 -1.89 0.75
N VAL A 26 -8.30 -0.60 0.75
CA VAL A 26 -9.22 0.52 0.94
C VAL A 26 -10.23 0.60 -0.22
N THR A 27 -9.75 0.60 -1.47
CA THR A 27 -10.65 0.73 -2.62
C THR A 27 -11.51 -0.51 -2.85
N ALA A 28 -11.05 -1.69 -2.46
CA ALA A 28 -11.84 -2.91 -2.55
C ALA A 28 -12.95 -2.99 -1.51
N ALA A 29 -12.87 -2.19 -0.43
CA ALA A 29 -13.96 -2.04 0.55
C ALA A 29 -15.20 -1.39 -0.09
N GLU A 30 -14.99 -0.51 -1.06
CA GLU A 30 -16.06 0.11 -1.84
C GLU A 30 -15.68 0.17 -3.33
N PRO A 31 -15.94 -0.89 -4.11
CA PRO A 31 -15.49 -1.04 -5.50
C PRO A 31 -16.25 -0.16 -6.51
N SER A 32 -16.93 0.92 -6.06
CA SER A 32 -17.54 1.93 -6.92
C SER A 32 -16.44 2.75 -7.64
N GLY A 33 -16.76 3.89 -8.29
CA GLY A 33 -15.92 4.62 -9.28
C GLY A 33 -14.42 4.84 -8.97
N LEU A 34 -13.99 4.60 -7.73
CA LEU A 34 -12.64 4.59 -7.18
C LEU A 34 -11.68 3.56 -7.81
N TRP A 35 -12.15 2.40 -8.29
CA TRP A 35 -11.24 1.38 -8.88
C TRP A 35 -10.54 1.88 -10.16
N GLY A 36 -11.21 2.73 -10.94
CA GLY A 36 -10.61 3.43 -12.08
C GLY A 36 -9.54 4.44 -11.64
N MET A 37 -9.85 5.23 -10.61
CA MET A 37 -8.95 6.25 -10.08
C MET A 37 -7.72 5.68 -9.38
N LEU A 38 -7.82 4.50 -8.75
CA LEU A 38 -6.68 3.80 -8.15
C LEU A 38 -5.66 3.42 -9.23
N LYS A 39 -6.13 2.88 -10.37
CA LYS A 39 -5.29 2.55 -11.52
C LYS A 39 -4.58 3.79 -12.05
N GLU A 40 -5.29 4.92 -12.11
CA GLU A 40 -4.76 6.20 -12.57
C GLU A 40 -3.79 6.83 -11.55
N SER A 41 -4.05 6.71 -10.25
CA SER A 41 -3.23 7.26 -9.16
C SER A 41 -1.92 6.51 -8.99
N PHE A 42 -1.93 5.17 -9.12
CA PHE A 42 -0.68 4.40 -9.15
C PHE A 42 0.14 4.68 -10.42
N ALA A 43 -0.51 5.01 -11.54
CA ALA A 43 0.19 5.49 -12.73
C ALA A 43 0.77 6.92 -12.52
N SER A 44 0.20 7.70 -11.61
CA SER A 44 0.57 9.09 -11.30
C SER A 44 1.27 9.22 -9.94
N SER A 45 2.22 8.31 -9.64
CA SER A 45 2.77 7.92 -8.33
C SER A 45 3.35 9.04 -7.43
N SER A 46 2.57 10.05 -7.06
CA SER A 46 3.02 11.23 -6.30
C SER A 46 3.53 10.89 -4.91
N THR A 47 3.00 9.86 -4.25
CA THR A 47 3.44 9.41 -2.92
C THR A 47 4.82 8.73 -2.96
N LEU A 48 5.11 7.96 -4.02
CA LEU A 48 6.46 7.40 -4.24
C LEU A 48 7.46 8.50 -4.59
N VAL A 49 7.03 9.51 -5.37
CA VAL A 49 7.86 10.66 -5.74
C VAL A 49 8.20 11.54 -4.54
N LYS A 50 7.26 11.76 -3.61
CA LYS A 50 7.49 12.53 -2.36
C LYS A 50 8.58 11.89 -1.49
N VAL A 51 8.52 10.56 -1.32
CA VAL A 51 9.53 9.82 -0.55
C VAL A 51 10.90 9.87 -1.23
N LYS A 52 10.95 9.78 -2.56
CA LYS A 52 12.21 9.87 -3.31
C LYS A 52 12.92 11.23 -3.13
N ALA A 53 12.14 12.29 -2.92
CA ALA A 53 12.64 13.64 -2.68
C ALA A 53 12.98 13.91 -1.20
N ASP A 54 12.53 13.07 -0.27
CA ASP A 54 12.80 13.23 1.15
C ASP A 54 14.15 12.60 1.53
N THR A 55 15.07 13.45 1.96
CA THR A 55 16.42 13.03 2.38
C THR A 55 16.44 12.42 3.78
N ASN A 56 15.38 12.60 4.56
CA ASN A 56 15.19 11.99 5.88
C ASN A 56 14.31 10.73 5.83
N ALA A 57 13.92 10.28 4.63
CA ALA A 57 13.12 9.08 4.46
C ALA A 57 13.82 7.87 5.09
N ASN A 58 13.02 7.02 5.73
CA ASN A 58 13.54 5.78 6.29
C ASN A 58 14.25 4.94 5.21
N PRO A 59 15.41 4.33 5.51
CA PRO A 59 16.21 3.61 4.52
C PRO A 59 15.50 2.47 3.81
N LEU A 60 14.68 1.71 4.54
CA LEU A 60 13.90 0.61 3.97
C LEU A 60 12.86 1.15 3.00
N ILE A 61 12.15 2.21 3.40
CA ILE A 61 11.17 2.89 2.56
C ILE A 61 11.83 3.39 1.27
N LYS A 62 13.03 3.99 1.37
CA LYS A 62 13.80 4.44 0.21
C LYS A 62 14.17 3.28 -0.72
N ALA A 63 14.67 2.17 -0.17
CA ALA A 63 15.01 0.99 -0.96
C ALA A 63 13.79 0.42 -1.71
N ILE A 64 12.61 0.43 -1.07
CA ILE A 64 11.34 0.03 -1.71
C ILE A 64 11.00 0.96 -2.87
N VAL A 65 11.07 2.28 -2.68
CA VAL A 65 10.79 3.28 -3.72
C VAL A 65 11.78 3.21 -4.88
N ASP A 66 13.05 2.96 -4.59
CA ASP A 66 14.08 2.78 -5.61
C ASP A 66 13.79 1.53 -6.44
N ASP A 67 13.37 0.42 -5.83
CA ASP A 67 13.01 -0.78 -6.57
C ASP A 67 11.74 -0.59 -7.42
N PHE A 68 10.73 0.13 -6.92
CA PHE A 68 9.58 0.57 -7.73
C PHE A 68 9.95 1.53 -8.86
N SER A 69 11.09 2.23 -8.77
CA SER A 69 11.58 3.05 -9.88
C SER A 69 12.16 2.19 -11.02
N THR A 70 12.53 0.94 -10.76
CA THR A 70 13.00 0.00 -11.78
C THR A 70 11.84 -0.70 -12.51
N SER A 71 12.08 -1.17 -13.73
CA SER A 71 11.11 -2.02 -14.44
C SER A 71 10.90 -3.37 -13.75
N GLU A 72 11.96 -3.93 -13.18
CA GLU A 72 11.95 -5.22 -12.50
C GLU A 72 11.09 -5.19 -11.24
N GLY A 73 11.36 -4.27 -10.30
CA GLY A 73 10.57 -4.16 -9.06
C GLY A 73 9.09 -3.89 -9.32
N ARG A 74 8.76 -3.07 -10.33
CA ARG A 74 7.36 -2.90 -10.77
C ARG A 74 6.74 -4.19 -11.29
N THR A 75 7.50 -4.98 -12.04
CA THR A 75 7.02 -6.25 -12.61
C THR A 75 6.81 -7.28 -11.51
N THR A 76 7.78 -7.43 -10.60
CA THR A 76 7.70 -8.32 -9.44
C THR A 76 6.46 -8.04 -8.58
N ALA A 77 6.21 -6.77 -8.25
CA ALA A 77 5.04 -6.37 -7.47
C ALA A 77 3.73 -6.65 -8.24
N ARG A 78 3.66 -6.31 -9.53
CA ARG A 78 2.47 -6.49 -10.37
C ARG A 78 2.14 -7.96 -10.62
N ASP A 79 3.12 -8.79 -10.93
CA ASP A 79 2.92 -10.21 -11.21
C ASP A 79 2.52 -10.96 -9.94
N GLY A 80 3.16 -10.62 -8.82
CA GLY A 80 2.80 -11.12 -7.50
C GLY A 80 1.36 -10.77 -7.12
N LEU A 81 0.99 -9.50 -7.28
CA LEU A 81 -0.36 -9.03 -7.05
C LEU A 81 -1.39 -9.69 -7.97
N LYS A 82 -1.08 -9.82 -9.27
CA LYS A 82 -1.94 -10.50 -10.25
C LYS A 82 -2.20 -11.94 -9.85
N ALA A 83 -1.17 -12.66 -9.40
CA ALA A 83 -1.32 -14.03 -8.92
C ALA A 83 -2.21 -14.11 -7.67
N LYS A 84 -2.03 -13.20 -6.71
CA LYS A 84 -2.83 -13.16 -5.47
C LYS A 84 -4.30 -12.80 -5.69
N LEU A 85 -4.58 -11.89 -6.64
CA LEU A 85 -5.91 -11.31 -6.86
C LEU A 85 -6.68 -11.89 -8.05
N SER A 86 -6.07 -12.77 -8.86
CA SER A 86 -6.74 -13.40 -10.00
C SER A 86 -8.03 -14.12 -9.56
N GLY A 87 -9.17 -13.70 -10.11
CA GLY A 87 -10.48 -14.26 -9.80
C GLY A 87 -11.06 -13.91 -8.43
N ALA A 88 -10.38 -13.07 -7.64
CA ALA A 88 -10.85 -12.65 -6.32
C ALA A 88 -12.03 -11.66 -6.46
N LYS A 89 -13.03 -11.75 -5.58
CA LYS A 89 -14.07 -10.72 -5.46
C LYS A 89 -13.51 -9.54 -4.66
N PRO A 90 -14.06 -8.32 -4.80
CA PRO A 90 -13.57 -7.14 -4.05
C PRO A 90 -13.41 -7.38 -2.55
N ILE A 91 -14.39 -8.04 -1.90
CA ILE A 91 -14.30 -8.39 -0.48
C ILE A 91 -13.10 -9.31 -0.17
N ASP A 92 -12.79 -10.26 -1.05
CA ASP A 92 -11.62 -11.13 -0.90
C ASP A 92 -10.32 -10.35 -1.12
N MET A 93 -10.33 -9.36 -2.01
CA MET A 93 -9.17 -8.48 -2.25
C MET A 93 -8.87 -7.62 -1.03
N LYS A 94 -9.89 -7.08 -0.36
CA LYS A 94 -9.74 -6.36 0.92
C LYS A 94 -9.06 -7.26 1.96
N THR A 95 -9.63 -8.44 2.22
CA THR A 95 -9.09 -9.39 3.21
C THR A 95 -7.65 -9.78 2.90
N LYS A 96 -7.37 -10.19 1.66
CA LYS A 96 -6.01 -10.53 1.21
C LYS A 96 -5.04 -9.35 1.33
N GLY A 97 -5.54 -8.13 1.12
CA GLY A 97 -4.78 -6.89 1.26
C GLY A 97 -4.30 -6.70 2.68
N ILE A 98 -5.22 -6.78 3.63
CA ILE A 98 -4.93 -6.64 5.06
C ILE A 98 -4.01 -7.77 5.55
N GLU A 99 -4.21 -9.01 5.09
CA GLU A 99 -3.32 -10.14 5.40
C GLU A 99 -1.90 -9.91 4.88
N THR A 100 -1.75 -9.47 3.63
CA THR A 100 -0.43 -9.19 3.03
C THR A 100 0.29 -8.07 3.77
N ILE A 101 -0.43 -7.01 4.16
CA ILE A 101 0.12 -5.91 4.98
C ILE A 101 0.59 -6.43 6.34
N ARG A 102 -0.21 -7.27 6.99
CA ARG A 102 0.14 -7.89 8.28
C ARG A 102 1.40 -8.73 8.16
N GLU A 103 1.47 -9.62 7.17
CA GLU A 103 2.62 -10.51 6.94
C GLU A 103 3.90 -9.72 6.67
N ALA A 104 3.85 -8.73 5.77
CA ALA A 104 4.99 -7.86 5.49
C ALA A 104 5.45 -7.10 6.74
N SER A 105 4.51 -6.57 7.51
CA SER A 105 4.83 -5.86 8.76
C SER A 105 5.53 -6.77 9.79
N ALA A 106 5.14 -8.04 9.87
CA ALA A 106 5.74 -9.02 10.77
C ALA A 106 7.16 -9.39 10.33
N ILE A 107 7.39 -9.54 9.02
CA ILE A 107 8.73 -9.80 8.46
C ILE A 107 9.67 -8.62 8.75
N VAL A 108 9.22 -7.39 8.50
CA VAL A 108 10.01 -6.19 8.76
C VAL A 108 10.25 -6.04 10.27
N GLU A 109 9.26 -6.30 11.12
CA GLU A 109 9.42 -6.28 12.58
C GLU A 109 10.45 -7.32 13.07
N ALA A 110 10.49 -8.50 12.46
CA ALA A 110 11.43 -9.56 12.81
C ALA A 110 12.87 -9.30 12.33
N LYS A 111 13.04 -8.76 11.12
CA LYS A 111 14.36 -8.61 10.47
C LYS A 111 14.95 -7.21 10.53
N ALA A 112 14.08 -6.21 10.62
CA ALA A 112 14.43 -4.79 10.60
C ALA A 112 13.61 -4.01 11.65
N PRO A 113 13.69 -4.39 12.95
CA PRO A 113 12.85 -3.81 14.00
C PRO A 113 12.98 -2.28 14.11
N HIS A 114 14.15 -1.73 13.80
CA HIS A 114 14.40 -0.29 13.79
C HIS A 114 13.67 0.46 12.65
N ASP A 115 13.39 -0.22 11.53
CA ASP A 115 12.70 0.35 10.37
C ASP A 115 11.19 0.05 10.40
N ALA A 116 10.76 -0.91 11.22
CA ALA A 116 9.39 -1.42 11.27
C ALA A 116 8.34 -0.35 11.60
N ALA A 117 8.60 0.52 12.58
CA ALA A 117 7.66 1.57 12.95
C ALA A 117 7.41 2.55 11.80
N ALA A 118 8.49 2.99 11.13
CA ALA A 118 8.38 3.88 9.97
C ALA A 118 7.67 3.21 8.80
N PHE A 119 8.02 1.95 8.50
CA PHE A 119 7.38 1.17 7.45
C PHE A 119 5.87 0.99 7.68
N LYS A 120 5.47 0.60 8.90
CA LYS A 120 4.06 0.45 9.29
C LYS A 120 3.30 1.77 9.14
N SER A 121 3.85 2.87 9.67
CA SER A 121 3.23 4.20 9.52
C SER A 121 3.09 4.61 8.06
N TRP A 122 4.07 4.29 7.22
CA TRP A 122 4.04 4.64 5.80
C TRP A 122 2.99 3.85 5.01
N LEU A 123 2.83 2.55 5.28
CA LEU A 123 1.75 1.76 4.68
C LEU A 123 0.38 2.34 5.04
N TYR A 124 0.18 2.75 6.30
CA TYR A 124 -1.05 3.40 6.72
C TYR A 124 -1.30 4.74 6.01
N GLN A 125 -0.27 5.59 5.91
CA GLN A 125 -0.36 6.86 5.18
C GLN A 125 -0.73 6.67 3.70
N ILE A 126 -0.29 5.59 3.06
CA ILE A 126 -0.69 5.24 1.70
C ILE A 126 -2.19 4.91 1.67
N SER A 127 -2.67 4.08 2.60
CA SER A 127 -4.09 3.75 2.72
C SER A 127 -4.95 4.99 2.97
N GLU A 128 -4.53 5.88 3.87
CA GLU A 128 -5.20 7.15 4.12
C GLU A 128 -5.22 8.00 2.85
N SER A 129 -4.08 8.21 2.19
CA SER A 129 -4.00 9.01 0.96
C SER A 129 -4.94 8.49 -0.13
N VAL A 130 -5.12 7.18 -0.24
CA VAL A 130 -6.06 6.57 -1.20
C VAL A 130 -7.51 6.84 -0.80
N ALA A 131 -7.86 6.69 0.48
CA ALA A 131 -9.19 7.05 0.99
C ALA A 131 -9.49 8.55 0.84
N GLU A 132 -8.47 9.41 0.93
CA GLU A 132 -8.62 10.85 0.76
C GLU A 132 -8.71 11.27 -0.70
N ALA A 133 -7.93 10.67 -1.59
CA ALA A 133 -8.03 10.91 -3.03
C ALA A 133 -9.43 10.56 -3.57
N ALA A 134 -10.09 9.56 -2.96
CA ALA A 134 -11.50 9.25 -3.24
C ALA A 134 -12.45 10.43 -2.96
N LYS A 135 -12.16 11.27 -1.95
CA LYS A 135 -12.94 12.49 -1.64
C LYS A 135 -12.81 13.57 -2.71
N GLU A 136 -11.68 13.63 -3.42
CA GLU A 136 -11.40 14.69 -4.40
C GLU A 136 -11.86 14.29 -5.82
N GLY A 137 -12.05 12.99 -6.07
CA GLY A 137 -12.38 12.42 -7.38
C GLY A 137 -13.87 12.34 -7.75
N GLY A 138 -14.75 13.04 -7.04
CA GLY A 138 -16.17 13.14 -7.41
C GLY A 138 -16.34 13.68 -8.84
N PHE A 139 -17.19 13.03 -9.65
CA PHE A 139 -17.45 13.37 -11.05
C PHE A 139 -17.56 14.89 -11.24
N LEU A 140 -16.65 15.47 -12.06
CA LEU A 140 -16.55 16.91 -12.38
C LEU A 140 -16.14 17.88 -11.24
N GLY A 141 -15.52 17.42 -10.15
CA GLY A 141 -15.07 18.32 -9.08
C GLY A 141 -16.22 18.92 -8.26
N ILE A 142 -17.42 18.34 -8.38
CA ILE A 142 -18.58 18.68 -7.56
C ILE A 142 -18.79 17.53 -6.57
N GLY A 143 -18.24 17.70 -5.36
CA GLY A 143 -18.61 16.94 -4.16
C GLY A 143 -18.22 15.47 -4.18
N GLY A 144 -16.99 15.15 -3.76
CA GLY A 144 -16.76 13.82 -3.20
C GLY A 144 -17.34 13.74 -1.79
N VAL A 145 -17.88 12.57 -1.48
CA VAL A 145 -18.40 12.25 -0.15
C VAL A 145 -17.19 12.12 0.79
N PRO A 146 -17.26 12.56 2.06
CA PRO A 146 -16.25 12.21 3.06
C PRO A 146 -15.99 10.70 3.08
N VAL A 147 -14.77 10.28 3.44
CA VAL A 147 -14.36 8.85 3.53
C VAL A 147 -15.53 8.02 4.01
N SER A 148 -15.92 7.02 3.22
CA SER A 148 -17.11 6.25 3.52
C SER A 148 -16.94 5.46 4.82
N GLU A 149 -18.03 5.05 5.45
CA GLU A 149 -17.96 4.23 6.66
C GLU A 149 -17.24 2.89 6.39
N ALA A 150 -17.34 2.36 5.16
CA ALA A 150 -16.63 1.14 4.75
C ALA A 150 -15.12 1.36 4.62
N GLU A 151 -14.70 2.51 4.06
CA GLU A 151 -13.29 2.89 3.97
C GLU A 151 -12.71 3.19 5.36
N LYS A 152 -13.43 3.91 6.23
CA LYS A 152 -13.02 4.15 7.63
C LYS A 152 -12.84 2.85 8.41
N ALA A 153 -13.80 1.93 8.30
CA ALA A 153 -13.69 0.61 8.92
C ALA A 153 -12.45 -0.15 8.41
N THR A 154 -12.17 -0.06 7.12
CA THR A 154 -10.99 -0.70 6.52
C THR A 154 -9.69 -0.06 6.97
N LEU A 155 -9.61 1.27 7.10
CA LEU A 155 -8.46 1.95 7.70
C LEU A 155 -8.23 1.51 9.14
N ALA A 156 -9.29 1.33 9.94
CA ALA A 156 -9.18 0.81 11.29
C ALA A 156 -8.66 -0.64 11.33
N GLU A 157 -9.10 -1.49 10.40
CA GLU A 157 -8.59 -2.86 10.25
C GLU A 157 -7.11 -2.88 9.83
N ILE A 158 -6.70 -1.99 8.92
CA ILE A 158 -5.29 -1.84 8.51
C ILE A 158 -4.43 -1.35 9.68
N SER A 159 -4.89 -0.34 10.43
CA SER A 159 -4.20 0.14 11.63
C SER A 159 -4.01 -0.97 12.67
N THR A 160 -5.07 -1.77 12.89
CA THR A 160 -5.01 -2.94 13.77
C THR A 160 -4.01 -3.99 13.27
N ALA A 161 -4.01 -4.28 11.97
CA ALA A 161 -3.08 -5.24 11.36
C ALA A 161 -1.61 -4.78 11.46
N LEU A 162 -1.37 -3.47 11.38
CA LEU A 162 -0.06 -2.85 11.50
C LEU A 162 0.37 -2.64 12.96
N LYS A 163 -0.56 -2.71 13.93
CA LYS A 163 -0.34 -2.43 15.36
C LYS A 163 0.18 -1.01 15.60
N ILE A 164 -0.46 -0.02 14.99
CA ILE A 164 -0.09 1.41 15.09
C ILE A 164 -1.11 2.24 15.89
N ALA A 165 -1.92 1.58 16.72
CA ALA A 165 -2.92 2.20 17.59
C ALA A 165 -2.30 2.76 18.88
#